data_AF-A0A2N2KAV9-F1
#
_entry.id   AF-A0A2N2KAV9-F1
#
_cell.length_a   1.000
_cell.length_b   1.000
_cell.length_c   1.000
_cell.angle_alpha   90.00
_cell.angle_beta   90.00
_cell.angle_gamma   90.00
#
_symmetry.space_group_name_H-M   'P 1'
#
loop_
_entity.id
_entity.type
_entity.pdbx_description
1 polymer ?
#
loop_
_entity_poly.entity_id
_entity_poly.type
_entity_poly.pdbx_seq_one_letter_code
_entity_poly.pdbx_strand_id
1 'polypeptide(L)'
;MFDPAVPPGGEGKVTLTVRTVGYSGAKQWGAGVFTNDPNFKEISLTLKAFVKPLLTVSPTHVRFDSLPEEIATREVVIKTEISKPLALVPGQFTLGERLTYRIEEMEKGKRFKVVLQTIPGRSEGFNGFLKLKTGYPEKPEIKIWIMGYPSEKRRPT
;
A
#
# COMPACT_ATOMS: atom_id res chain seq x y z
N MET A 1 -5.78 18.54 -18.80
CA MET A 1 -5.87 19.36 -20.04
C MET A 1 -6.85 20.48 -19.76
N PHE A 2 -6.63 21.67 -20.30
CA PHE A 2 -7.52 22.82 -20.14
C PHE A 2 -7.49 23.68 -21.41
N ASP A 3 -8.54 24.47 -21.61
CA ASP A 3 -8.59 25.45 -22.70
C ASP A 3 -7.78 26.70 -22.32
N PRO A 4 -6.70 27.05 -23.05
CA PRO A 4 -5.79 28.12 -22.66
C PRO A 4 -6.35 29.53 -22.88
N ALA A 5 -7.44 29.68 -23.66
CA ALA A 5 -8.10 30.94 -23.90
C ALA A 5 -9.62 30.74 -23.89
N VAL A 6 -10.31 31.53 -23.07
CA VAL A 6 -11.77 31.59 -22.99
C VAL A 6 -12.18 33.01 -23.41
N PRO A 7 -12.97 33.18 -24.48
CA PRO A 7 -13.42 34.51 -24.89
C PRO A 7 -14.38 35.11 -23.84
N PRO A 8 -14.55 36.45 -23.81
CA PRO A 8 -15.51 37.09 -22.91
C PRO A 8 -16.92 36.49 -23.07
N GLY A 9 -17.52 36.05 -21.95
CA GLY A 9 -18.83 35.39 -21.94
C GLY A 9 -18.84 33.94 -22.45
N GLY A 10 -17.68 33.38 -22.79
CA GLY A 10 -17.52 31.98 -23.21
C GLY A 10 -17.36 31.01 -22.04
N GLU A 11 -17.38 29.72 -22.37
CA GLU A 11 -17.13 28.63 -21.44
C GLU A 11 -15.75 28.01 -21.69
N GLY A 12 -15.02 27.68 -20.62
CA GLY A 12 -13.76 26.94 -20.67
C GLY A 12 -13.86 25.62 -19.92
N LYS A 13 -13.23 24.57 -20.45
CA LYS A 13 -13.26 23.24 -19.83
C LYS A 13 -11.93 22.91 -19.16
N VAL A 14 -11.99 22.44 -17.91
CA VAL A 14 -10.84 21.94 -17.16
C VAL A 14 -11.01 20.44 -16.91
N THR A 15 -10.03 19.64 -17.33
CA THR A 15 -10.03 18.19 -17.08
C THR A 15 -9.01 17.85 -16.00
N LEU A 16 -9.50 17.35 -14.86
CA LEU A 16 -8.70 16.82 -13.76
C LEU A 16 -8.57 15.30 -13.89
N THR A 17 -7.34 14.78 -13.79
CA THR A 17 -7.06 13.35 -13.82
C THR A 17 -6.33 12.94 -12.55
N VAL A 18 -6.92 12.03 -11.79
CA VAL A 18 -6.35 11.55 -10.52
C VAL A 18 -5.90 10.11 -10.68
N ARG A 19 -4.62 9.84 -10.37
CA ARG A 19 -4.09 8.49 -10.27
C ARG A 19 -4.33 7.97 -8.86
N THR A 20 -5.23 6.99 -8.73
CA THR A 20 -5.64 6.42 -7.43
C THR A 20 -4.78 5.23 -6.97
N VAL A 21 -3.71 4.91 -7.71
CA VAL A 21 -2.76 3.84 -7.34
C VAL A 21 -2.14 4.13 -5.98
N GLY A 22 -2.26 3.18 -5.05
CA GLY A 22 -1.74 3.31 -3.67
C GLY A 22 -2.66 4.07 -2.71
N TYR A 23 -3.79 4.59 -3.18
CA TYR A 23 -4.78 5.22 -2.32
C TYR A 23 -5.91 4.26 -1.95
N SER A 24 -6.48 4.46 -0.75
CA SER A 24 -7.67 3.75 -0.28
C SER A 24 -8.46 4.63 0.69
N GLY A 25 -9.77 4.38 0.81
CA GLY A 25 -10.66 5.10 1.71
C GLY A 25 -11.04 6.50 1.22
N ALA A 26 -11.52 7.34 2.13
CA ALA A 26 -11.88 8.73 1.81
C ALA A 26 -10.64 9.55 1.45
N LYS A 27 -10.66 10.20 0.30
CA LYS A 27 -9.59 11.05 -0.22
C LYS A 27 -10.14 12.35 -0.80
N GLN A 28 -9.30 13.37 -0.71
CA GLN A 28 -9.57 14.70 -1.23
C GLN A 28 -8.36 15.18 -2.03
N TRP A 29 -8.61 15.76 -3.21
CA TRP A 29 -7.60 16.43 -4.03
C TRP A 29 -8.06 17.87 -4.30
N GLY A 30 -7.11 18.81 -4.23
CA GLY A 30 -7.33 20.20 -4.60
C GLY A 30 -6.72 20.49 -5.96
N ALA A 31 -7.35 21.39 -6.71
CA ALA A 31 -6.79 21.97 -7.93
C ALA A 31 -7.10 23.48 -7.97
N GLY A 32 -6.07 24.29 -8.16
CA GLY A 32 -6.21 25.72 -8.41
C GLY A 32 -6.30 25.99 -9.91
N VAL A 33 -7.29 26.78 -10.32
CA VAL A 33 -7.42 27.32 -11.68
C VAL A 33 -7.09 28.80 -11.61
N PHE A 34 -6.00 29.20 -12.26
CA PHE A 34 -5.55 30.58 -12.31
C PHE A 34 -6.06 31.24 -13.59
N THR A 35 -6.64 32.43 -13.46
CA THR A 35 -7.17 33.22 -14.57
C THR A 35 -6.63 34.65 -14.54
N ASN A 36 -6.77 35.35 -15.66
CA ASN A 36 -6.50 36.78 -15.76
C ASN A 36 -7.77 37.64 -15.56
N ASP A 37 -8.88 37.05 -15.12
CA ASP A 37 -10.08 37.80 -14.75
C ASP A 37 -9.80 38.63 -13.49
N PRO A 38 -9.98 39.97 -13.51
CA PRO A 38 -9.70 40.82 -12.35
C PRO A 38 -10.56 40.48 -11.13
N ASN A 39 -11.75 39.89 -11.32
CA ASN A 39 -12.68 39.50 -10.26
C ASN A 39 -12.43 38.08 -9.74
N PHE A 40 -11.96 37.16 -10.60
CA PHE A 40 -11.82 35.73 -10.30
C PHE A 40 -10.44 35.18 -10.67
N LYS A 41 -9.39 35.78 -10.09
CA LYS A 41 -7.98 35.44 -10.38
C LYS A 41 -7.61 33.99 -10.05
N GLU A 42 -8.26 33.39 -9.06
CA GLU A 42 -8.03 32.01 -8.66
C GLU A 42 -9.34 31.32 -8.27
N ILE A 43 -9.56 30.12 -8.81
CA ILE A 43 -10.71 29.27 -8.50
C ILE A 43 -10.18 27.96 -7.91
N SER A 44 -10.57 27.67 -6.67
CA SER A 44 -10.20 26.41 -5.99
C SER A 44 -11.25 25.33 -6.23
N LEU A 45 -10.84 24.25 -6.89
CA LEU A 45 -11.64 23.05 -7.09
C LEU A 45 -11.24 21.98 -6.08
N THR A 46 -12.23 21.36 -5.44
CA THR A 46 -12.02 20.25 -4.51
C THR A 46 -12.73 19.00 -5.00
N LEU A 47 -11.95 17.94 -5.28
CA LEU A 47 -12.47 16.61 -5.61
C LEU A 47 -12.46 15.72 -4.37
N LYS A 48 -13.61 15.20 -3.97
CA LYS A 48 -13.75 14.21 -2.89
C LYS A 48 -14.19 12.88 -3.48
N ALA A 49 -13.52 11.79 -3.09
CA ALA A 49 -13.95 10.45 -3.48
C ALA A 49 -13.60 9.40 -2.41
N PHE A 50 -14.30 8.27 -2.45
CA PHE A 50 -13.95 7.09 -1.64
C PHE A 50 -13.30 6.04 -2.55
N VAL A 51 -11.99 5.85 -2.41
CA VAL A 51 -11.22 4.93 -3.25
C VAL A 51 -11.32 3.51 -2.67
N LYS A 52 -11.96 2.60 -3.42
CA LYS A 52 -12.02 1.17 -3.09
C LYS A 52 -10.93 0.41 -3.85
N PRO A 53 -9.83 -0.03 -3.21
CA PRO A 53 -8.82 -0.80 -3.89
C PRO A 53 -9.31 -2.23 -4.17
N LEU A 54 -8.88 -2.82 -5.29
CA LEU A 54 -9.15 -4.23 -5.62
C LEU A 54 -8.71 -5.19 -4.50
N LEU A 55 -7.55 -4.89 -3.90
CA LEU A 55 -7.00 -5.61 -2.78
C LEU A 55 -6.25 -4.66 -1.84
N THR A 56 -6.36 -4.92 -0.55
CA THR A 56 -5.68 -4.18 0.52
C THR A 56 -4.69 -5.11 1.20
N VAL A 57 -3.49 -4.60 1.48
CA VAL A 57 -2.43 -5.30 2.22
C VAL A 57 -2.07 -4.44 3.41
N SER A 58 -2.14 -5.00 4.62
CA SER A 58 -1.88 -4.27 5.85
C SER A 58 -1.12 -5.14 6.85
N PRO A 59 0.07 -4.72 7.32
CA PRO A 59 0.81 -3.53 6.90
C PRO A 59 1.45 -3.70 5.51
N THR A 60 1.75 -2.60 4.81
CA THR A 60 2.42 -2.64 3.48
C THR A 60 3.92 -2.94 3.59
N HIS A 61 4.51 -2.58 4.73
CA HIS A 61 5.91 -2.85 5.08
C HIS A 61 5.92 -3.52 6.45
N VAL A 62 6.66 -4.61 6.56
CA VAL A 62 6.81 -5.35 7.81
C VAL A 62 8.16 -5.01 8.40
N ARG A 63 8.14 -4.51 9.64
CA ARG A 63 9.35 -4.22 10.40
C ARG A 63 9.46 -5.14 11.62
N PHE A 64 10.65 -5.68 11.80
CA PHE A 64 11.06 -6.44 12.98
C PHE A 64 12.08 -5.61 13.76
N ASP A 65 11.75 -5.31 15.02
CA ASP A 65 12.59 -4.54 15.93
C ASP A 65 12.85 -5.38 17.19
N SER A 66 13.25 -6.64 17.01
CA SER A 66 13.41 -7.62 18.09
C SER A 66 14.87 -7.90 18.41
N LEU A 67 15.11 -8.37 19.64
CA LEU A 67 16.43 -8.83 20.05
C LEU A 67 16.82 -10.09 19.23
N PRO A 68 18.12 -10.33 18.97
CA PRO A 68 18.60 -11.50 18.21
C PRO A 68 18.16 -12.87 18.75
N GLU A 69 17.87 -12.94 20.05
CA GLU A 69 17.47 -14.16 20.75
C GLU A 69 15.95 -14.31 20.86
N GLU A 70 15.18 -13.29 20.44
CA GLU A 70 13.73 -13.27 20.54
C GLU A 70 13.08 -13.69 19.22
N ILE A 71 12.09 -14.59 19.33
CA ILE A 71 11.23 -14.94 18.21
C ILE A 71 10.15 -13.87 18.09
N ALA A 72 10.26 -13.03 17.07
CA ALA A 72 9.26 -12.04 16.76
C ALA A 72 8.32 -12.54 15.66
N THR A 73 7.03 -12.29 15.87
CA THR A 73 5.97 -12.64 14.92
C THR A 73 5.29 -11.37 14.42
N ARG A 74 5.10 -11.28 13.11
CA ARG A 74 4.36 -10.19 12.45
C ARG A 74 3.33 -10.76 11.51
N GLU A 75 2.20 -10.07 11.44
CA GLU A 75 1.05 -10.51 10.66
C GLU A 75 0.75 -9.50 9.56
N VAL A 76 0.53 -10.00 8.34
CA VAL A 76 0.10 -9.20 7.20
C VAL A 76 -1.24 -9.71 6.73
N VAL A 77 -2.26 -8.85 6.80
CA VAL A 77 -3.60 -9.15 6.32
C VAL A 77 -3.73 -8.70 4.88
N ILE A 78 -4.15 -9.61 4.03
CA ILE A 78 -4.48 -9.37 2.63
C ILE A 78 -5.98 -9.60 2.48
N LYS A 79 -6.71 -8.56 2.08
CA LYS A 79 -8.17 -8.65 1.87
C LYS A 79 -8.57 -8.10 0.52
N THR A 80 -9.65 -8.63 -0.03
CA THR A 80 -10.29 -8.13 -1.24
C THR A 80 -11.75 -7.79 -0.94
N GLU A 81 -12.25 -6.72 -1.55
CA GLU A 81 -13.66 -6.28 -1.40
C GLU A 81 -14.46 -6.48 -2.69
N ILE A 82 -13.85 -7.11 -3.71
CA ILE A 82 -14.52 -7.45 -4.96
C ILE A 82 -15.20 -8.82 -4.87
N SER A 83 -16.21 -9.04 -5.73
CA SER A 83 -17.00 -10.28 -5.75
C SER A 83 -16.23 -11.50 -6.24
N LYS A 84 -15.17 -11.29 -7.03
CA LYS A 84 -14.32 -12.37 -7.54
C LYS A 84 -13.47 -12.94 -6.39
N PRO A 85 -13.26 -14.27 -6.30
CA PRO A 85 -12.41 -14.86 -5.28
C PRO A 85 -10.94 -14.55 -5.53
N LEU A 86 -10.24 -14.14 -4.47
CA LEU A 86 -8.79 -13.96 -4.44
C LEU A 86 -8.10 -15.32 -4.27
N ALA A 87 -7.31 -15.72 -5.26
CA ALA A 87 -6.33 -16.80 -5.13
C ALA A 87 -4.95 -16.18 -4.85
N LEU A 88 -4.27 -16.67 -3.81
CA LEU A 88 -2.89 -16.29 -3.48
C LEU A 88 -1.96 -17.48 -3.66
N VAL A 89 -0.88 -17.28 -4.42
CA VAL A 89 0.17 -18.28 -4.62
C VAL A 89 1.49 -17.69 -4.15
N PRO A 90 2.26 -18.39 -3.28
CA PRO A 90 3.59 -17.95 -2.91
C PRO A 90 4.49 -17.91 -4.14
N GLY A 91 5.18 -16.78 -4.33
CA GLY A 91 6.14 -16.57 -5.40
C GLY A 91 7.57 -16.63 -4.86
N GLN A 92 8.30 -15.53 -5.04
CA GLN A 92 9.69 -15.41 -4.59
C GLN A 92 9.77 -14.95 -3.13
N PHE A 93 10.63 -15.57 -2.35
CA PHE A 93 10.95 -15.17 -0.98
C PHE A 93 12.46 -15.08 -0.79
N THR A 94 12.96 -13.94 -0.33
CA THR A 94 14.41 -13.67 -0.25
C THR A 94 14.98 -13.81 1.16
N LEU A 95 14.16 -14.13 2.15
CA LEU A 95 14.54 -14.15 3.57
C LEU A 95 14.44 -15.55 4.20
N GLY A 96 14.50 -16.62 3.39
CA GLY A 96 14.33 -18.01 3.82
C GLY A 96 15.27 -18.47 4.94
N GLU A 97 16.47 -17.89 5.03
CA GLU A 97 17.45 -18.23 6.07
C GLU A 97 17.24 -17.47 7.39
N ARG A 98 16.35 -16.48 7.40
CA ARG A 98 16.16 -15.53 8.51
C ARG A 98 14.73 -15.49 9.03
N LEU A 99 13.76 -15.78 8.17
CA LEU A 99 12.33 -15.79 8.49
C LEU A 99 11.65 -17.00 7.89
N THR A 100 10.65 -17.49 8.60
CA THR A 100 9.64 -18.39 8.08
C THR A 100 8.34 -17.63 7.83
N TYR A 101 7.52 -18.12 6.91
CA TYR A 101 6.21 -17.55 6.66
C TYR A 101 5.16 -18.64 6.53
N ARG A 102 3.94 -18.33 6.96
CA ARG A 102 2.76 -19.17 6.77
C ARG A 102 1.63 -18.32 6.24
N ILE A 103 0.85 -18.87 5.31
CA ILE A 103 -0.36 -18.22 4.79
C ILE A 103 -1.57 -18.97 5.36
N GLU A 104 -2.47 -18.24 5.98
CA GLU A 104 -3.71 -18.72 6.55
C GLU A 104 -4.88 -18.07 5.82
N GLU A 105 -5.79 -18.88 5.28
CA GLU A 105 -7.02 -18.40 4.68
C GLU A 105 -8.05 -18.22 5.79
N MET A 106 -8.37 -16.95 6.12
CA MET A 106 -9.35 -16.63 7.17
C MET A 106 -10.78 -16.65 6.64
N GLU A 107 -10.97 -16.14 5.43
CA GLU A 107 -12.25 -16.15 4.73
C GLU A 107 -12.01 -16.59 3.29
N LYS A 108 -12.70 -17.65 2.89
CA LYS A 108 -12.44 -18.33 1.62
C LYS A 108 -12.52 -17.36 0.44
N GLY A 109 -11.40 -17.15 -0.25
CA GLY A 109 -11.27 -16.25 -1.39
C GLY A 109 -11.48 -14.76 -1.07
N LYS A 110 -11.52 -14.34 0.19
CA LYS A 110 -11.72 -12.92 0.57
C LYS A 110 -10.61 -12.36 1.44
N ARG A 111 -10.16 -13.14 2.44
CA ARG A 111 -9.22 -12.67 3.46
C ARG A 111 -8.19 -13.73 3.77
N PHE A 112 -6.94 -13.33 3.65
CA PHE A 112 -5.76 -14.13 3.94
C PHE A 112 -4.89 -13.40 4.96
N LYS A 113 -4.24 -14.18 5.82
CA LYS A 113 -3.32 -13.72 6.84
C LYS A 113 -1.97 -14.37 6.59
N VAL A 114 -0.94 -13.56 6.40
CA VAL A 114 0.44 -14.02 6.25
C VAL A 114 1.14 -13.78 7.57
N VAL A 115 1.50 -14.86 8.25
CA VAL A 115 2.25 -14.83 9.51
C VAL A 115 3.72 -15.00 9.18
N LEU A 116 4.53 -14.02 9.55
CA LEU A 116 5.99 -13.98 9.39
C LEU A 116 6.63 -14.14 10.76
N GLN A 117 7.59 -15.05 10.89
CA GLN A 117 8.27 -15.32 12.15
C GLN A 117 9.79 -15.31 11.95
N THR A 118 10.52 -14.68 12.87
CA THR A 118 11.99 -14.68 12.84
C THR A 118 12.57 -16.01 13.33
N ILE A 119 13.71 -16.40 12.77
CA ILE A 119 14.49 -17.54 13.23
C ILE A 119 15.49 -17.04 14.29
N PRO A 120 15.48 -17.59 15.52
CA PRO A 120 16.36 -17.14 16.59
C PRO A 120 17.83 -17.46 16.30
N GLY A 121 18.75 -16.66 16.85
CA GLY A 121 20.19 -16.87 16.70
C GLY A 121 20.82 -16.18 15.49
N ARG A 122 20.08 -15.30 14.80
CA ARG A 122 20.58 -14.45 13.73
C ARG A 122 20.54 -12.98 14.19
N SER A 123 21.71 -12.42 14.50
CA SER A 123 21.86 -11.04 15.00
C SER A 123 22.04 -9.99 13.90
N GLU A 124 22.08 -10.39 12.64
CA GLU A 124 22.35 -9.50 11.53
C GLU A 124 21.05 -8.92 10.96
N GLY A 125 21.03 -7.60 10.73
CA GLY A 125 19.90 -6.92 10.10
C GLY A 125 19.59 -7.51 8.73
N PHE A 126 18.31 -7.58 8.39
CA PHE A 126 17.83 -8.17 7.14
C PHE A 126 16.92 -7.23 6.39
N ASN A 127 17.01 -7.27 5.07
CA ASN A 127 16.13 -6.53 4.18
C ASN A 127 15.82 -7.43 2.98
N GLY A 128 14.53 -7.58 2.69
CA GLY A 128 14.08 -8.44 1.62
C GLY A 128 12.60 -8.29 1.37
N PHE A 129 12.04 -9.25 0.66
CA PHE A 129 10.64 -9.21 0.30
C PHE A 129 10.04 -10.61 0.16
N LEU A 130 8.72 -10.65 0.31
CA LEU A 130 7.87 -11.76 -0.06
C LEU A 130 7.00 -11.31 -1.24
N LYS A 131 7.15 -11.98 -2.39
CA LYS A 131 6.25 -11.83 -3.53
C LYS A 131 5.17 -12.89 -3.48
N LEU A 132 3.92 -12.46 -3.61
CA LEU A 132 2.75 -13.32 -3.74
C LEU A 132 2.10 -13.03 -5.08
N LYS A 133 1.77 -14.06 -5.84
CA LYS A 133 0.98 -13.92 -7.06
C LYS A 133 -0.50 -13.95 -6.71
N THR A 134 -1.28 -13.11 -7.38
CA THR A 134 -2.74 -13.06 -7.24
C THR A 134 -3.40 -13.57 -8.51
N GLY A 135 -4.63 -14.09 -8.39
CA GLY A 135 -5.47 -14.45 -9.52
C GLY A 135 -6.09 -13.27 -10.29
N TYR A 136 -5.66 -12.02 -10.03
CA TYR A 136 -6.21 -10.81 -10.67
C TYR A 136 -5.27 -10.27 -11.75
N PRO A 137 -5.74 -10.10 -13.01
CA PRO A 137 -4.91 -9.56 -14.09
C PRO A 137 -4.53 -8.08 -13.87
N GLU A 138 -5.39 -7.32 -13.20
CA GLU A 138 -5.14 -5.90 -12.86
C GLU A 138 -4.05 -5.72 -11.80
N LYS A 139 -3.85 -6.74 -10.94
CA LYS A 139 -2.83 -6.73 -9.90
C LYS A 139 -2.26 -8.14 -9.70
N PRO A 140 -1.46 -8.63 -10.64
CA PRO A 140 -1.05 -10.03 -10.67
C PRO A 140 -0.06 -10.38 -9.55
N GLU A 141 0.58 -9.39 -8.94
CA GLU A 141 1.57 -9.61 -7.88
C GLU A 141 1.42 -8.61 -6.73
N ILE A 142 1.70 -9.10 -5.52
CA ILE A 142 1.83 -8.34 -4.29
C ILE A 142 3.26 -8.50 -3.81
N LYS A 143 3.95 -7.39 -3.57
CA LYS A 143 5.28 -7.38 -2.97
C LYS A 143 5.17 -6.82 -1.56
N ILE A 144 5.45 -7.66 -0.56
CA ILE A 144 5.53 -7.27 0.84
C ILE A 144 7.01 -7.07 1.16
N TRP A 145 7.37 -5.83 1.49
CA TRP A 145 8.72 -5.49 1.92
C TRP A 145 8.88 -5.82 3.39
N ILE A 146 9.99 -6.47 3.72
CA ILE A 146 10.28 -6.97 5.07
C ILE A 146 11.67 -6.50 5.44
N MET A 147 11.77 -5.84 6.58
CA MET A 147 13.03 -5.37 7.13
C MET A 147 13.12 -5.71 8.61
N GLY A 148 14.32 -5.98 9.08
CA GLY A 148 14.62 -6.22 10.48
C GLY A 148 15.93 -5.56 10.85
N TYR A 149 15.93 -4.85 11.98
CA TYR A 149 17.12 -4.29 12.57
C TYR A 149 17.38 -4.97 13.91
N PRO A 150 18.63 -5.34 14.23
CA PRO A 150 18.96 -5.78 15.57
C PRO A 150 18.73 -4.60 16.53
N SER A 151 17.84 -4.76 17.50
CA SER A 151 17.69 -3.80 18.57
C SER A 151 18.73 -4.07 19.65
N GLU A 152 19.37 -3.01 20.14
CA GLU A 152 20.30 -3.10 21.26
C GLU A 152 19.51 -3.00 22.57
N LYS A 153 19.85 -3.82 23.58
CA LYS A 153 19.23 -3.73 24.91
C LYS A 153 19.49 -2.31 25.45
N ARG A 154 18.45 -1.48 25.55
CA ARG A 154 18.51 -0.24 26.32
C ARG A 154 18.86 -0.62 27.76
N ARG A 155 20.08 -0.29 28.20
CA ARG A 155 20.46 -0.42 29.62
C ARG A 155 19.55 0.52 30.43
N PRO A 156 18.88 0.04 31.49
CA PRO A 156 18.24 0.95 32.44
C PRO A 156 19.33 1.77 33.13
N THR A 157 19.11 3.09 33.21
CA THR A 157 19.94 4.04 33.96
C THR A 157 19.83 3.79 35.45
#